data_AF-A0A7W9DJE0-F1
#
_entry.id   AF-A0A7W9DJE0-F1
#
_cell.length_a   1.000
_cell.length_b   1.000
_cell.length_c   1.000
_cell.angle_alpha   90.00
_cell.angle_beta   90.00
_cell.angle_gamma   90.00
#
_symmetry.space_group_name_H-M   'P 1'
#
loop_
_entity.id
_entity.type
_entity.pdbx_description
1 polymer ?
#
loop_
_entity_poly.entity_id
_entity_poly.type
_entity_poly.pdbx_seq_one_letter_code
_entity_poly.pdbx_strand_id
1 'polypeptide(L)'
;MKKLLLTLLIVSIATISKGSKNDVSETLTKYSVKADPVISDTSKIGAQIPVIAILAIPENLTNVSRYQQLRASGVTMSYYHFSSADAMQAALDVGQQVGLKLFVSCPEIISDPEKTVRRFMNHPALAGYFLSDEPSRKDFSKVGQLVKRIRAIDNKHICYVNLFPNYQVEKYLGTSTYNAYLDSFIKEVPTQIISFDHYPITGSTRQSVRPSFYQNLETISKASQRSGRPFWAFALSVAQPPYPVPTLGALKLQVYSNLAYGAQGIQYFTYWTPSTPQFHTAAIGTDGRQTEVYQSLQQLNKEIKGLSGVFLGAKVVSVNHTGNITPLGTRRLIKLPKSIASLKTDGLGAVVSVMKNKGKSYLVIVNHDFTTSMNLSIKCMPGVSRVQKDGSSVRQNSNINKVIVEPGDVAIYSWPYSVN
;
A
#
# COMPACT_ATOMS: atom_id res chain seq x y z
N MET A 1 20.68 -24.45 -6.34
CA MET A 1 19.87 -23.21 -6.29
C MET A 1 18.39 -23.54 -6.51
N LYS A 2 17.62 -23.83 -5.46
CA LYS A 2 16.16 -24.03 -5.54
C LYS A 2 15.49 -22.77 -5.03
N LYS A 3 14.82 -22.02 -5.91
CA LYS A 3 13.96 -20.88 -5.53
C LYS A 3 12.71 -21.44 -4.85
N LEU A 4 12.56 -21.15 -3.55
CA LEU A 4 11.42 -21.58 -2.75
C LEU A 4 10.23 -20.68 -3.06
N LEU A 5 9.09 -21.32 -3.28
CA LEU A 5 7.90 -20.77 -3.88
C LEU A 5 6.82 -20.63 -2.81
N LEU A 6 6.25 -19.45 -2.67
CA LEU A 6 5.14 -19.20 -1.75
C LEU A 6 3.85 -19.63 -2.46
N THR A 7 3.37 -20.84 -2.15
CA THR A 7 1.96 -21.19 -2.33
C THR A 7 1.37 -21.13 -0.93
N LEU A 8 0.52 -20.15 -0.63
CA LEU A 8 -0.31 -20.22 0.57
C LEU A 8 -1.27 -21.41 0.36
N LEU A 9 -0.85 -22.58 0.85
CA LEU A 9 -1.74 -23.73 0.96
C LEU A 9 -2.70 -23.41 2.12
N ILE A 10 -3.98 -23.23 1.80
CA ILE A 10 -5.06 -23.22 2.79
C ILE A 10 -5.11 -24.64 3.39
N VAL A 11 -4.44 -24.84 4.52
CA VAL A 11 -4.54 -26.09 5.29
C VAL A 11 -5.59 -25.87 6.37
N SER A 12 -6.70 -26.60 6.25
CA SER A 12 -7.67 -26.77 7.33
C SER A 12 -6.99 -27.48 8.50
N ILE A 13 -6.98 -26.88 9.69
CA ILE A 13 -6.57 -27.56 10.91
C ILE A 13 -7.78 -27.64 11.84
N ALA A 14 -8.32 -28.84 11.96
CA ALA A 14 -9.17 -29.25 13.07
C ALA A 14 -8.29 -29.91 14.15
N THR A 15 -8.60 -29.64 15.43
CA THR A 15 -8.18 -30.33 16.69
C THR A 15 -6.71 -30.19 17.14
N ILE A 16 -6.29 -30.04 18.41
CA ILE A 16 -6.79 -29.92 19.82
C ILE A 16 -5.57 -29.35 20.63
N SER A 17 -5.68 -28.48 21.64
CA SER A 17 -5.53 -28.87 23.07
C SER A 17 -5.39 -27.66 24.00
N LYS A 18 -5.90 -27.83 25.23
CA LYS A 18 -5.98 -26.91 26.37
C LYS A 18 -4.60 -26.52 26.93
N GLY A 19 -4.46 -25.27 27.39
CA GLY A 19 -3.33 -24.84 28.22
C GLY A 19 -3.50 -23.44 28.84
N SER A 20 -3.75 -23.42 30.15
CA SER A 20 -3.47 -22.35 31.14
C SER A 20 -3.96 -20.92 30.90
N LYS A 21 -5.11 -20.59 31.48
CA LYS A 21 -5.49 -19.23 31.90
C LYS A 21 -4.68 -18.91 33.16
N ASN A 22 -3.77 -17.93 33.14
CA ASN A 22 -3.45 -17.09 34.31
C ASN A 22 -2.40 -15.97 34.11
N ASP A 23 -1.82 -15.74 32.92
CA ASP A 23 -0.79 -14.70 32.74
C ASP A 23 -1.23 -13.40 32.03
N VAL A 24 -2.52 -13.23 31.75
CA VAL A 24 -3.02 -12.08 30.94
C VAL A 24 -3.32 -10.84 31.79
N SER A 25 -3.32 -10.96 33.12
CA SER A 25 -3.78 -9.88 34.02
C SER A 25 -2.75 -8.77 34.26
N GLU A 26 -1.44 -9.06 34.23
CA GLU A 26 -0.42 -8.07 34.65
C GLU A 26 0.11 -7.17 33.51
N THR A 27 -0.15 -7.49 32.24
CA THR A 27 0.35 -6.71 31.10
C THR A 27 -0.55 -5.57 30.66
N LEU A 28 -1.80 -5.50 31.15
CA LEU A 28 -2.81 -4.53 30.70
C LEU A 28 -2.70 -3.16 31.38
N THR A 29 -2.00 -3.04 32.51
CA THR A 29 -2.00 -1.82 33.35
C THR A 29 -0.97 -0.76 32.94
N LYS A 30 -0.08 -1.04 31.97
CA LYS A 30 0.98 -0.10 31.54
C LYS A 30 0.71 0.69 30.25
N TYR A 31 -0.44 0.49 29.60
CA TYR A 31 -0.76 1.13 28.31
C TYR A 31 -2.10 1.89 28.34
N SER A 32 -2.33 2.72 29.36
CA SER A 32 -3.42 3.69 29.35
C SER A 32 -3.09 4.85 28.40
N VAL A 33 -3.29 4.61 27.10
CA VAL A 33 -3.35 5.69 26.10
C VAL A 33 -4.70 6.38 26.28
N LYS A 34 -4.71 7.69 26.51
CA LYS A 34 -5.94 8.50 26.48
C LYS A 34 -6.65 8.25 25.15
N ALA A 35 -7.85 7.69 25.21
CA ALA A 35 -8.67 7.46 24.03
C ALA A 35 -9.09 8.80 23.43
N ASP A 36 -8.68 9.07 22.19
CA ASP A 36 -9.31 10.12 21.39
C ASP A 36 -10.79 9.76 21.16
N PRO A 37 -11.69 10.75 21.07
CA PRO A 37 -13.11 10.49 20.93
C PRO A 37 -13.43 9.69 19.67
N VAL A 38 -14.33 8.71 19.83
CA VAL A 38 -14.85 7.82 18.78
C VAL A 38 -15.35 8.66 17.60
N ILE A 39 -14.69 8.52 16.45
CA ILE A 39 -15.17 9.12 15.19
C ILE A 39 -16.23 8.18 14.61
N SER A 40 -17.50 8.47 14.92
CA SER A 40 -18.67 7.73 14.43
C SER A 40 -19.05 8.03 12.97
N ASP A 41 -18.40 9.03 12.36
CA ASP A 41 -18.71 9.48 11.00
C ASP A 41 -17.62 9.09 10.00
N THR A 42 -17.86 7.98 9.27
CA THR A 42 -16.93 7.47 8.25
C THR A 42 -16.94 8.27 6.95
N SER A 43 -17.81 9.28 6.79
CA SER A 43 -17.77 10.20 5.65
C SER A 43 -16.47 11.04 5.62
N LYS A 44 -15.79 11.17 6.78
CA LYS A 44 -14.48 11.83 6.92
C LYS A 44 -13.28 11.00 6.43
N ILE A 45 -13.48 9.75 6.00
CA ILE A 45 -12.45 8.97 5.28
C ILE A 45 -12.18 9.58 3.89
N GLY A 46 -13.07 10.44 3.39
CA GLY A 46 -13.04 11.06 2.05
C GLY A 46 -11.91 12.08 1.74
N ALA A 47 -10.81 12.12 2.49
CA ALA A 47 -9.69 13.01 2.19
C ALA A 47 -8.28 12.40 2.41
N GLN A 48 -8.18 11.14 2.84
CA GLN A 48 -6.90 10.47 3.10
C GLN A 48 -6.67 9.31 2.12
N ILE A 49 -5.42 9.12 1.68
CA ILE A 49 -5.03 7.92 0.93
C ILE A 49 -5.33 6.66 1.78
N PRO A 50 -6.06 5.67 1.27
CA PRO A 50 -6.25 4.39 1.93
C PRO A 50 -4.90 3.75 2.28
N VAL A 51 -4.72 3.44 3.55
CA VAL A 51 -3.62 2.63 4.08
C VAL A 51 -4.19 1.33 4.61
N ILE A 52 -3.72 0.21 4.07
CA ILE A 52 -4.26 -1.12 4.31
C ILE A 52 -3.21 -2.00 4.99
N ALA A 53 -3.60 -2.62 6.11
CA ALA A 53 -2.81 -3.66 6.76
C ALA A 53 -3.29 -5.05 6.30
N ILE A 54 -2.43 -5.79 5.59
CA ILE A 54 -2.69 -7.17 5.18
C ILE A 54 -2.14 -8.13 6.24
N LEU A 55 -2.95 -9.15 6.57
CA LEU A 55 -2.74 -10.02 7.73
C LEU A 55 -2.53 -9.18 9.00
N ALA A 56 -3.57 -8.41 9.33
CA ALA A 56 -3.61 -7.51 10.47
C ALA A 56 -3.86 -8.25 11.79
N ILE A 57 -4.98 -8.01 12.49
CA ILE A 57 -5.22 -8.61 13.80
C ILE A 57 -5.72 -10.05 13.65
N PRO A 58 -5.05 -11.06 14.24
CA PRO A 58 -5.54 -12.43 14.23
C PRO A 58 -6.91 -12.58 14.89
N GLU A 59 -7.72 -13.54 14.41
CA GLU A 59 -9.08 -13.77 14.91
C GLU A 59 -9.12 -13.93 16.43
N ASN A 60 -8.25 -14.76 17.00
CA ASN A 60 -8.17 -15.02 18.44
C ASN A 60 -7.71 -13.81 19.27
N LEU A 61 -7.29 -12.73 18.62
CA LEU A 61 -6.89 -11.46 19.24
C LEU A 61 -7.82 -10.31 18.85
N THR A 62 -9.02 -10.61 18.34
CA THR A 62 -10.04 -9.61 17.99
C THR A 62 -10.58 -8.93 19.25
N ASN A 63 -10.11 -7.70 19.51
CA ASN A 63 -10.60 -6.86 20.59
C ASN A 63 -10.31 -5.36 20.31
N VAL A 64 -11.00 -4.49 21.02
CA VAL A 64 -10.91 -3.02 20.85
C VAL A 64 -9.49 -2.50 20.99
N SER A 65 -8.73 -2.96 21.98
CA SER A 65 -7.36 -2.48 22.22
C SER A 65 -6.41 -2.77 21.04
N ARG A 66 -6.48 -3.98 20.47
CA ARG A 66 -5.67 -4.34 19.29
C ARG A 66 -6.04 -3.53 18.05
N TYR A 67 -7.33 -3.26 17.87
CA TYR A 67 -7.83 -2.46 16.75
C TYR A 67 -7.53 -0.96 16.92
N GLN A 68 -7.54 -0.44 18.15
CA GLN A 68 -7.07 0.91 18.47
C GLN A 68 -5.57 1.06 18.18
N GLN A 69 -4.74 0.08 18.57
CA GLN A 69 -3.32 0.07 18.22
C GLN A 69 -3.11 0.09 16.71
N LEU A 70 -3.85 -0.75 15.97
CA LEU A 70 -3.81 -0.73 14.50
C LEU A 70 -4.20 0.64 13.94
N ARG A 71 -5.28 1.25 14.43
CA ARG A 71 -5.70 2.59 14.01
C ARG A 71 -4.66 3.67 14.32
N ALA A 72 -4.02 3.60 15.49
CA ALA A 72 -2.97 4.53 15.95
C ALA A 72 -1.70 4.46 15.10
N SER A 73 -1.47 3.37 14.37
CA SER A 73 -0.40 3.28 13.36
C SER A 73 -0.71 4.08 12.09
N GLY A 74 -1.91 4.65 11.95
CA GLY A 74 -2.35 5.40 10.77
C GLY A 74 -3.03 4.55 9.70
N VAL A 75 -3.16 3.24 9.92
CA VAL A 75 -3.95 2.33 9.07
C VAL A 75 -5.42 2.75 9.05
N THR A 76 -6.05 2.63 7.89
CA THR A 76 -7.45 3.00 7.62
C THR A 76 -8.33 1.80 7.31
N MET A 77 -7.75 0.75 6.72
CA MET A 77 -8.44 -0.49 6.40
C MET A 77 -7.59 -1.69 6.78
N SER A 78 -8.20 -2.84 7.06
CA SER A 78 -7.45 -4.05 7.35
C SER A 78 -8.08 -5.30 6.76
N TYR A 79 -7.24 -6.32 6.63
CA TYR A 79 -7.62 -7.65 6.20
C TYR A 79 -6.99 -8.69 7.12
N TYR A 80 -7.80 -9.65 7.54
CA TYR A 80 -7.38 -10.92 8.13
C TYR A 80 -8.39 -11.99 7.70
N HIS A 81 -8.00 -13.27 7.72
CA HIS A 81 -8.90 -14.37 7.40
C HIS A 81 -9.62 -14.86 8.66
N PHE A 82 -10.95 -14.86 8.62
CA PHE A 82 -11.79 -15.32 9.72
C PHE A 82 -12.40 -16.69 9.41
N SER A 83 -12.56 -17.50 10.44
CA SER A 83 -13.03 -18.89 10.39
C SER A 83 -14.50 -19.01 9.96
N SER A 84 -15.30 -17.95 10.16
CA SER A 84 -16.73 -17.91 9.86
C SER A 84 -17.24 -16.49 9.69
N ALA A 85 -18.44 -16.36 9.15
CA ALA A 85 -19.17 -15.09 9.07
C ALA A 85 -19.49 -14.52 10.47
N ASP A 86 -19.65 -15.35 11.49
CA ASP A 86 -19.89 -14.87 12.87
C ASP A 86 -18.61 -14.26 13.47
N ALA A 87 -17.46 -14.89 13.25
CA ALA A 87 -16.17 -14.31 13.65
C ALA A 87 -15.87 -13.01 12.88
N MET A 88 -16.21 -12.96 11.58
CA MET A 88 -16.11 -11.75 10.76
C MET A 88 -17.03 -10.63 11.27
N GLN A 89 -18.26 -10.95 11.70
CA GLN A 89 -19.18 -9.99 12.31
C GLN A 89 -18.57 -9.37 13.57
N ALA A 90 -18.05 -10.18 14.49
CA ALA A 90 -17.42 -9.68 15.71
C ALA A 90 -16.24 -8.73 15.41
N ALA A 91 -15.44 -9.03 14.39
CA ALA A 91 -14.36 -8.15 13.95
C ALA A 91 -14.85 -6.84 13.32
N LEU A 92 -15.90 -6.91 12.51
CA LEU A 92 -16.55 -5.72 11.94
C LEU A 92 -17.12 -4.82 13.05
N ASP A 93 -17.78 -5.39 14.06
CA ASP A 93 -18.34 -4.65 15.19
C ASP A 93 -17.23 -3.91 15.97
N VAL A 94 -16.09 -4.58 16.23
CA VAL A 94 -14.91 -3.95 16.83
C VAL A 94 -14.32 -2.87 15.92
N GLY A 95 -14.24 -3.13 14.61
CA GLY A 95 -13.79 -2.16 13.61
C GLY A 95 -14.62 -0.88 13.63
N GLN A 96 -15.95 -1.00 13.74
CA GLN A 96 -16.86 0.14 13.84
C GLN A 96 -16.58 0.97 15.09
N GLN A 97 -16.37 0.33 16.25
CA GLN A 97 -16.10 1.03 17.50
C GLN A 97 -14.85 1.93 17.44
N VAL A 98 -13.85 1.55 16.64
CA VAL A 98 -12.58 2.28 16.53
C VAL A 98 -12.45 3.12 15.24
N GLY A 99 -13.48 3.11 14.39
CA GLY A 99 -13.46 3.80 13.10
C GLY A 99 -12.47 3.21 12.09
N LEU A 100 -12.30 1.88 12.07
CA LEU A 100 -11.49 1.13 11.12
C LEU A 100 -12.40 0.35 10.15
N LYS A 101 -12.05 0.34 8.86
CA LYS A 101 -12.77 -0.48 7.86
C LYS A 101 -12.09 -1.85 7.68
N LEU A 102 -12.84 -2.90 7.44
CA LEU A 102 -12.33 -4.26 7.25
C LEU A 102 -12.80 -4.84 5.92
N PHE A 103 -11.92 -5.61 5.27
CA PHE A 103 -12.34 -6.50 4.19
C PHE A 103 -12.95 -7.77 4.77
N VAL A 104 -14.16 -8.12 4.33
CA VAL A 104 -14.78 -9.41 4.63
C VAL A 104 -13.96 -10.52 3.99
N SER A 105 -13.52 -11.47 4.82
CA SER A 105 -12.79 -12.68 4.41
C SER A 105 -13.14 -13.82 5.36
N CYS A 106 -14.10 -14.63 4.95
CA CYS A 106 -14.53 -15.84 5.63
C CYS A 106 -14.99 -16.86 4.58
N PRO A 107 -15.04 -18.17 4.87
CA PRO A 107 -15.40 -19.19 3.88
C PRO A 107 -16.72 -18.92 3.13
N GLU A 108 -17.69 -18.31 3.82
CA GLU A 108 -19.04 -18.04 3.31
C GLU A 108 -19.06 -17.03 2.16
N ILE A 109 -18.06 -16.15 2.04
CA ILE A 109 -17.98 -15.25 0.87
C ILE A 109 -17.74 -16.02 -0.44
N ILE A 110 -17.25 -17.26 -0.35
CA ILE A 110 -17.05 -18.15 -1.51
C ILE A 110 -18.19 -19.15 -1.65
N SER A 111 -18.65 -19.77 -0.56
CA SER A 111 -19.68 -20.82 -0.62
C SER A 111 -21.10 -20.27 -0.82
N ASP A 112 -21.43 -19.12 -0.25
CA ASP A 112 -22.73 -18.45 -0.37
C ASP A 112 -22.54 -16.91 -0.41
N PRO A 113 -21.99 -16.37 -1.52
CA PRO A 113 -21.65 -14.95 -1.61
C PRO A 113 -22.87 -14.05 -1.49
N GLU A 114 -24.03 -14.40 -2.03
CA GLU A 114 -25.22 -13.54 -1.98
C GLU A 114 -25.71 -13.34 -0.56
N LYS A 115 -25.81 -14.42 0.23
CA LYS A 115 -26.21 -14.33 1.64
C LYS A 115 -25.18 -13.56 2.46
N THR A 116 -23.89 -13.83 2.24
CA THR A 116 -22.79 -13.19 2.96
C THR A 116 -22.71 -11.68 2.65
N VAL A 117 -22.89 -11.29 1.39
CA VAL A 117 -22.94 -9.88 0.98
C VAL A 117 -24.13 -9.18 1.63
N ARG A 118 -25.34 -9.76 1.57
CA ARG A 118 -26.53 -9.17 2.22
C ARG A 118 -26.36 -8.99 3.72
N ARG A 119 -25.63 -9.91 4.38
CA ARG A 119 -25.31 -9.82 5.80
C ARG A 119 -24.46 -8.58 6.13
N PHE A 120 -23.44 -8.28 5.32
CA PHE A 120 -22.43 -7.27 5.66
C PHE A 120 -22.50 -5.96 4.88
N MET A 121 -23.20 -5.89 3.74
CA MET A 121 -23.16 -4.72 2.83
C MET A 121 -23.57 -3.38 3.45
N ASN A 122 -24.31 -3.41 4.56
CA ASN A 122 -24.74 -2.21 5.29
C ASN A 122 -23.93 -1.97 6.57
N HIS A 123 -22.92 -2.80 6.85
CA HIS A 123 -22.12 -2.68 8.06
C HIS A 123 -21.22 -1.43 7.98
N PRO A 124 -21.26 -0.51 8.95
CA PRO A 124 -20.47 0.73 8.90
C PRO A 124 -18.96 0.52 8.82
N ALA A 125 -18.44 -0.62 9.28
CA ALA A 125 -17.03 -0.98 9.17
C ALA A 125 -16.64 -1.71 7.87
N LEU A 126 -17.56 -1.94 6.91
CA LEU A 126 -17.21 -2.66 5.68
C LEU A 126 -16.32 -1.81 4.76
N ALA A 127 -15.16 -2.34 4.37
CA ALA A 127 -14.33 -1.82 3.26
C ALA A 127 -14.71 -2.45 1.92
N GLY A 128 -15.03 -3.74 1.95
CA GLY A 128 -15.22 -4.58 0.77
C GLY A 128 -15.02 -6.05 1.08
N TYR A 129 -14.79 -6.84 0.04
CA TYR A 129 -14.69 -8.29 0.09
C TYR A 129 -13.35 -8.72 -0.47
N PHE A 130 -12.56 -9.48 0.28
CA PHE A 130 -11.32 -10.08 -0.21
C PHE A 130 -11.65 -11.40 -0.92
N LEU A 131 -11.34 -11.50 -2.20
CA LEU A 131 -11.82 -12.59 -3.05
C LEU A 131 -10.74 -13.52 -3.55
N SER A 132 -9.56 -12.98 -3.87
CA SER A 132 -8.45 -13.78 -4.36
C SER A 132 -7.13 -13.04 -4.19
N ASP A 133 -6.09 -13.80 -3.89
CA ASP A 133 -4.70 -13.35 -3.92
C ASP A 133 -3.98 -14.02 -5.09
N GLU A 134 -3.31 -13.20 -5.90
CA GLU A 134 -2.52 -13.60 -7.05
C GLU A 134 -3.12 -14.73 -7.93
N PRO A 135 -4.35 -14.58 -8.46
CA PRO A 135 -4.95 -15.62 -9.30
C PRO A 135 -4.16 -15.79 -10.60
N SER A 136 -4.02 -17.03 -11.05
CA SER A 136 -3.50 -17.30 -12.39
C SER A 136 -4.56 -16.98 -13.45
N ARG A 137 -4.14 -16.79 -14.71
CA ARG A 137 -5.06 -16.47 -15.81
C ARG A 137 -6.23 -17.47 -15.94
N LYS A 138 -6.00 -18.76 -15.73
CA LYS A 138 -7.06 -19.78 -15.80
C LYS A 138 -8.17 -19.57 -14.76
N ASP A 139 -7.89 -18.86 -13.68
CA ASP A 139 -8.83 -18.62 -12.59
C ASP A 139 -9.67 -17.34 -12.81
N PHE A 140 -9.30 -16.48 -13.77
CA PHE A 140 -9.95 -15.19 -13.99
C PHE A 140 -11.44 -15.29 -14.32
N SER A 141 -11.84 -16.29 -15.10
CA SER A 141 -13.27 -16.51 -15.39
C SER A 141 -14.07 -16.78 -14.11
N LYS A 142 -13.57 -17.67 -13.23
CA LYS A 142 -14.20 -18.00 -11.95
C LYS A 142 -14.23 -16.78 -11.02
N VAL A 143 -13.11 -16.08 -10.88
CA VAL A 143 -13.02 -14.87 -10.04
C VAL A 143 -13.94 -13.77 -10.57
N GLY A 144 -13.96 -13.55 -11.89
CA GLY A 144 -14.82 -12.57 -12.55
C GLY A 144 -16.30 -12.85 -12.37
N GLN A 145 -16.73 -14.12 -12.40
CA GLN A 145 -18.11 -14.51 -12.08
C GLN A 145 -18.47 -14.21 -10.63
N LEU A 146 -17.60 -14.52 -9.67
CA LEU A 146 -17.81 -14.18 -8.25
C LEU A 146 -17.95 -12.67 -8.05
N VAL A 147 -17.05 -11.87 -8.64
CA VAL A 147 -17.12 -10.40 -8.59
C VAL A 147 -18.45 -9.89 -9.17
N LYS A 148 -18.91 -10.43 -10.30
CA LYS A 148 -20.20 -10.03 -10.90
C LYS A 148 -21.38 -10.34 -9.98
N ARG A 149 -21.40 -11.52 -9.34
CA ARG A 149 -22.44 -11.92 -8.38
C ARG A 149 -22.50 -10.99 -7.18
N ILE A 150 -21.35 -10.69 -6.57
CA ILE A 150 -21.25 -9.76 -5.44
C ILE A 150 -21.73 -8.36 -5.85
N ARG A 151 -21.24 -7.85 -6.98
CA ARG A 151 -21.57 -6.50 -7.47
C ARG A 151 -23.03 -6.32 -7.90
N ALA A 152 -23.74 -7.40 -8.21
CA ALA A 152 -25.17 -7.35 -8.49
C ALA A 152 -25.99 -7.01 -7.23
N ILE A 153 -25.43 -7.23 -6.03
CA ILE A 153 -26.05 -6.94 -4.74
C ILE A 153 -25.43 -5.70 -4.10
N ASP A 154 -24.09 -5.62 -4.11
CA ASP A 154 -23.34 -4.50 -3.56
C ASP A 154 -22.31 -3.98 -4.57
N ASN A 155 -22.69 -2.92 -5.27
CA ASN A 155 -21.80 -2.21 -6.21
C ASN A 155 -21.01 -1.07 -5.56
N LYS A 156 -21.21 -0.80 -4.25
CA LYS A 156 -20.61 0.32 -3.52
C LYS A 156 -19.25 -0.07 -2.93
N HIS A 157 -19.14 -1.28 -2.39
CA HIS A 157 -17.91 -1.73 -1.72
C HIS A 157 -16.95 -2.49 -2.65
N ILE A 158 -15.66 -2.48 -2.29
CA ILE A 158 -14.58 -2.98 -3.15
C ILE A 158 -14.64 -4.51 -3.25
N CYS A 159 -14.64 -5.05 -4.46
CA CYS A 159 -14.27 -6.44 -4.70
C CYS A 159 -12.74 -6.51 -4.86
N TYR A 160 -12.06 -6.98 -3.83
CA TYR A 160 -10.61 -6.97 -3.75
C TYR A 160 -10.00 -8.26 -4.32
N VAL A 161 -9.14 -8.07 -5.33
CA VAL A 161 -8.31 -9.12 -5.93
C VAL A 161 -6.91 -8.54 -6.12
N ASN A 162 -5.89 -9.20 -5.57
CA ASN A 162 -4.50 -8.81 -5.72
C ASN A 162 -3.82 -9.59 -6.85
N LEU A 163 -2.94 -8.95 -7.60
CA LEU A 163 -2.28 -9.51 -8.78
C LEU A 163 -0.79 -9.72 -8.55
N PHE A 164 -0.23 -10.72 -9.26
CA PHE A 164 1.20 -10.97 -9.29
C PHE A 164 2.03 -9.74 -9.76
N PRO A 165 3.32 -9.66 -9.39
CA PRO A 165 4.32 -8.77 -10.00
C PRO A 165 4.84 -9.27 -11.36
N ASN A 166 5.54 -8.38 -12.06
CA ASN A 166 6.15 -8.66 -13.36
C ASN A 166 7.34 -9.62 -13.34
N TYR A 167 7.89 -9.95 -12.15
CA TYR A 167 8.94 -10.96 -12.02
C TYR A 167 8.39 -12.38 -11.84
N GLN A 168 7.06 -12.54 -11.83
CA GLN A 168 6.45 -13.85 -11.75
C GLN A 168 6.58 -14.59 -13.08
N VAL A 169 6.90 -15.88 -13.02
CA VAL A 169 7.15 -16.68 -14.22
C VAL A 169 5.85 -17.08 -14.92
N GLU A 170 5.93 -17.26 -16.24
CA GLU A 170 4.80 -17.58 -17.13
C GLU A 170 3.93 -18.74 -16.63
N LYS A 171 4.55 -19.76 -16.04
CA LYS A 171 3.85 -20.93 -15.46
C LYS A 171 2.76 -20.54 -14.45
N TYR A 172 3.00 -19.50 -13.64
CA TYR A 172 2.03 -19.05 -12.63
C TYR A 172 1.10 -17.96 -13.17
N LEU A 173 1.60 -17.10 -14.06
CA LEU A 173 0.74 -16.11 -14.73
C LEU A 173 -0.32 -16.78 -15.59
N GLY A 174 0.03 -17.86 -16.29
CA GLY A 174 -0.81 -18.49 -17.31
C GLY A 174 -0.90 -17.69 -18.62
N THR A 175 0.09 -16.82 -18.87
CA THR A 175 0.25 -16.02 -20.09
C THR A 175 1.73 -15.83 -20.40
N SER A 176 2.07 -15.59 -21.68
CA SER A 176 3.45 -15.38 -22.13
C SER A 176 4.07 -14.04 -21.70
N THR A 177 3.26 -13.03 -21.38
CA THR A 177 3.76 -11.73 -20.92
C THR A 177 2.93 -11.17 -19.79
N TYR A 178 3.54 -10.33 -18.96
CA TYR A 178 2.83 -9.63 -17.89
C TYR A 178 1.74 -8.67 -18.41
N ASN A 179 1.95 -8.04 -19.57
CA ASN A 179 0.93 -7.21 -20.20
C ASN A 179 -0.31 -8.04 -20.59
N ALA A 180 -0.12 -9.22 -21.18
CA ALA A 180 -1.22 -10.11 -21.53
C ALA A 180 -1.99 -10.59 -20.29
N TYR A 181 -1.30 -10.83 -19.17
CA TYR A 181 -1.91 -11.12 -17.87
C TYR A 181 -2.82 -9.98 -17.40
N LEU A 182 -2.29 -8.75 -17.35
CA LEU A 182 -3.08 -7.57 -16.93
C LEU A 182 -4.26 -7.28 -17.84
N ASP A 183 -4.08 -7.35 -19.16
CA ASP A 183 -5.15 -7.09 -20.13
C ASP A 183 -6.27 -8.12 -20.01
N SER A 184 -5.92 -9.39 -19.78
CA SER A 184 -6.90 -10.43 -19.53
C SER A 184 -7.66 -10.18 -18.22
N PHE A 185 -6.97 -9.79 -17.15
CA PHE A 185 -7.60 -9.49 -15.87
C PHE A 185 -8.60 -8.34 -15.99
N ILE A 186 -8.16 -7.22 -16.57
CA ILE A 186 -8.99 -6.02 -16.73
C ILE A 186 -10.25 -6.33 -17.54
N LYS A 187 -10.12 -7.17 -18.58
CA LYS A 187 -11.23 -7.59 -19.43
C LYS A 187 -12.22 -8.51 -18.71
N GLU A 188 -11.72 -9.49 -17.94
CA GLU A 188 -12.56 -10.58 -17.43
C GLU A 188 -13.08 -10.35 -16.00
N VAL A 189 -12.33 -9.61 -15.17
CA VAL A 189 -12.62 -9.41 -13.75
C VAL A 189 -13.00 -7.95 -13.50
N PRO A 190 -14.29 -7.63 -13.27
CA PRO A 190 -14.76 -6.25 -13.14
C PRO A 190 -14.58 -5.68 -11.73
N THR A 191 -13.36 -5.70 -11.20
CA THR A 191 -13.00 -5.02 -9.94
C THR A 191 -12.98 -3.50 -10.12
N GLN A 192 -13.21 -2.76 -9.02
CA GLN A 192 -13.13 -1.29 -8.99
C GLN A 192 -11.68 -0.77 -9.03
N ILE A 193 -10.73 -1.57 -8.55
CA ILE A 193 -9.31 -1.23 -8.46
C ILE A 193 -8.44 -2.29 -9.13
N ILE A 194 -7.22 -1.92 -9.48
CA ILE A 194 -6.13 -2.85 -9.78
C ILE A 194 -5.23 -2.92 -8.54
N SER A 195 -5.15 -4.07 -7.87
CA SER A 195 -4.18 -4.27 -6.79
C SER A 195 -3.06 -5.18 -7.29
N PHE A 196 -1.82 -4.88 -6.93
CA PHE A 196 -0.69 -5.75 -7.18
C PHE A 196 0.37 -5.56 -6.09
N ASP A 197 1.17 -6.58 -5.83
CA ASP A 197 2.34 -6.48 -5.00
C ASP A 197 3.63 -6.57 -5.83
N HIS A 198 4.65 -5.84 -5.37
CA HIS A 198 6.01 -5.95 -5.88
C HIS A 198 6.94 -5.59 -4.73
N TYR A 199 7.75 -6.54 -4.27
CA TYR A 199 8.66 -6.33 -3.15
C TYR A 199 10.07 -6.07 -3.67
N PRO A 200 10.55 -4.81 -3.68
CA PRO A 200 11.69 -4.43 -4.47
C PRO A 200 13.01 -4.52 -3.71
N ILE A 201 13.03 -4.52 -2.37
CA ILE A 201 14.27 -4.49 -1.61
C ILE A 201 14.66 -5.90 -1.20
N THR A 202 15.80 -6.38 -1.69
CA THR A 202 16.25 -7.76 -1.47
C THR A 202 17.72 -7.84 -1.13
N GLY A 203 18.11 -8.91 -0.43
CA GLY A 203 19.49 -9.24 -0.09
C GLY A 203 19.67 -9.37 1.42
N SER A 204 20.38 -10.40 1.85
CA SER A 204 20.70 -10.63 3.27
C SER A 204 22.00 -9.94 3.69
N THR A 205 22.99 -9.85 2.80
CA THR A 205 24.32 -9.26 3.07
C THR A 205 24.56 -7.94 2.33
N ARG A 206 24.05 -7.82 1.10
CA ARG A 206 24.04 -6.58 0.32
C ARG A 206 22.64 -6.35 -0.23
N GLN A 207 21.94 -5.39 0.38
CA GLN A 207 20.59 -5.04 -0.02
C GLN A 207 20.62 -4.25 -1.33
N SER A 208 19.63 -4.47 -2.19
CA SER A 208 19.49 -3.78 -3.46
C SER A 208 18.02 -3.68 -3.88
N VAL A 209 17.74 -2.71 -4.74
CA VAL A 209 16.44 -2.56 -5.40
C VAL A 209 16.40 -3.51 -6.61
N ARG A 210 15.36 -4.34 -6.71
CA ARG A 210 15.11 -5.22 -7.85
C ARG A 210 15.06 -4.39 -9.13
N PRO A 211 15.80 -4.77 -10.19
CA PRO A 211 15.83 -4.01 -11.45
C PRO A 211 14.45 -3.82 -12.10
N SER A 212 13.52 -4.74 -11.88
CA SER A 212 12.19 -4.73 -12.51
C SER A 212 11.14 -3.89 -11.76
N PHE A 213 11.47 -3.27 -10.62
CA PHE A 213 10.50 -2.54 -9.79
C PHE A 213 9.80 -1.41 -10.55
N TYR A 214 10.58 -0.47 -11.09
CA TYR A 214 10.01 0.66 -11.81
C TYR A 214 9.38 0.25 -13.16
N GLN A 215 9.87 -0.82 -13.81
CA GLN A 215 9.21 -1.40 -14.98
C GLN A 215 7.79 -1.90 -14.65
N ASN A 216 7.61 -2.50 -13.46
CA ASN A 216 6.30 -2.96 -13.02
C ASN A 216 5.36 -1.78 -12.77
N LEU A 217 5.86 -0.73 -12.12
CA LEU A 217 5.10 0.50 -11.86
C LEU A 217 4.71 1.22 -13.16
N GLU A 218 5.62 1.31 -14.13
CA GLU A 218 5.33 1.80 -15.49
C GLU A 218 4.18 1.02 -16.14
N THR A 219 4.20 -0.30 -16.01
CA THR A 219 3.21 -1.18 -16.62
C THR A 219 1.85 -1.05 -15.95
N ILE A 220 1.80 -1.08 -14.61
CA ILE A 220 0.56 -0.93 -13.84
C ILE A 220 -0.05 0.46 -14.00
N SER A 221 0.77 1.53 -13.95
CA SER A 221 0.28 2.90 -14.10
C SER A 221 -0.38 3.11 -15.47
N LYS A 222 0.20 2.54 -16.55
CA LYS A 222 -0.42 2.57 -17.89
C LYS A 222 -1.71 1.74 -17.96
N ALA A 223 -1.73 0.56 -17.36
CA ALA A 223 -2.93 -0.29 -17.33
C ALA A 223 -4.07 0.39 -16.55
N SER A 224 -3.75 1.05 -15.44
CA SER A 224 -4.67 1.88 -14.66
C SER A 224 -5.25 3.03 -15.48
N GLN A 225 -4.38 3.82 -16.14
CA GLN A 225 -4.82 4.93 -17.00
C GLN A 225 -5.70 4.45 -18.17
N ARG A 226 -5.32 3.35 -18.84
CA ARG A 226 -6.08 2.79 -19.98
C ARG A 226 -7.45 2.27 -19.57
N SER A 227 -7.55 1.64 -18.39
CA SER A 227 -8.81 1.04 -17.91
C SER A 227 -9.69 2.02 -17.13
N GLY A 228 -9.16 3.19 -16.75
CA GLY A 228 -9.84 4.13 -15.86
C GLY A 228 -9.96 3.63 -14.41
N ARG A 229 -9.31 2.51 -14.06
CA ARG A 229 -9.34 1.95 -12.70
C ARG A 229 -8.13 2.44 -11.91
N PRO A 230 -8.29 3.06 -10.73
CA PRO A 230 -7.16 3.39 -9.89
C PRO A 230 -6.42 2.11 -9.46
N PHE A 231 -5.12 2.22 -9.20
CA PHE A 231 -4.34 1.09 -8.70
C PHE A 231 -3.88 1.28 -7.25
N TRP A 232 -3.79 0.19 -6.52
CA TRP A 232 -3.22 0.09 -5.18
C TRP A 232 -1.95 -0.76 -5.24
N ALA A 233 -0.97 -0.42 -4.40
CA ALA A 233 0.35 -1.04 -4.46
C ALA A 233 0.88 -1.33 -3.05
N PHE A 234 1.66 -2.42 -2.95
CA PHE A 234 2.24 -2.86 -1.70
C PHE A 234 3.58 -2.21 -1.36
N ALA A 235 3.88 -2.17 -0.07
CA ALA A 235 5.21 -2.13 0.50
C ALA A 235 5.38 -3.33 1.44
N LEU A 236 6.53 -4.02 1.37
CA LEU A 236 6.86 -5.09 2.29
C LEU A 236 7.22 -4.49 3.66
N SER A 237 6.51 -4.91 4.69
CA SER A 237 6.66 -4.49 6.08
C SER A 237 6.95 -5.65 7.04
N VAL A 238 7.47 -6.76 6.52
CA VAL A 238 7.93 -7.93 7.30
C VAL A 238 9.20 -8.50 6.69
N ALA A 239 10.08 -9.05 7.51
CA ALA A 239 11.26 -9.75 7.04
C ALA A 239 10.95 -11.22 6.73
N GLN A 240 11.54 -11.74 5.66
CA GLN A 240 11.65 -13.16 5.35
C GLN A 240 12.66 -13.32 4.20
N PRO A 241 13.46 -14.39 4.11
CA PRO A 241 14.40 -14.54 2.99
C PRO A 241 13.73 -14.42 1.61
N PRO A 242 14.26 -13.63 0.66
CA PRO A 242 15.50 -12.82 0.69
C PRO A 242 15.31 -11.36 1.13
N TYR A 243 14.16 -11.01 1.70
CA TYR A 243 13.78 -9.68 2.13
C TYR A 243 14.27 -9.36 3.55
N PRO A 244 15.02 -8.26 3.73
CA PRO A 244 15.56 -7.86 5.03
C PRO A 244 14.47 -7.29 5.96
N VAL A 245 14.84 -7.03 7.22
CA VAL A 245 14.01 -6.23 8.13
C VAL A 245 13.77 -4.84 7.51
N PRO A 246 12.51 -4.41 7.33
CA PRO A 246 12.20 -3.12 6.73
C PRO A 246 12.69 -1.96 7.60
N THR A 247 13.57 -1.13 7.05
CA THR A 247 13.92 0.16 7.64
C THR A 247 12.92 1.24 7.21
N LEU A 248 12.90 2.39 7.91
CA LEU A 248 12.08 3.52 7.48
C LEU A 248 12.42 3.98 6.05
N GLY A 249 13.71 4.04 5.68
CA GLY A 249 14.14 4.42 4.33
C GLY A 249 13.68 3.42 3.26
N ALA A 250 13.73 2.12 3.58
CA ALA A 250 13.21 1.06 2.72
C ALA A 250 11.68 1.15 2.50
N LEU A 251 10.94 1.46 3.56
CA LEU A 251 9.49 1.67 3.49
C LEU A 251 9.15 2.95 2.71
N LYS A 252 9.87 4.05 2.96
CA LYS A 252 9.71 5.32 2.24
C LYS A 252 9.93 5.15 0.75
N LEU A 253 11.01 4.47 0.34
CA LEU A 253 11.30 4.23 -1.08
C LEU A 253 10.13 3.52 -1.77
N GLN A 254 9.62 2.45 -1.17
CA GLN A 254 8.50 1.67 -1.72
C GLN A 254 7.24 2.54 -1.84
N VAL A 255 6.83 3.17 -0.74
CA VAL A 255 5.58 3.94 -0.69
C VAL A 255 5.63 5.18 -1.58
N TYR A 256 6.69 5.99 -1.50
CA TYR A 256 6.77 7.21 -2.30
C TYR A 256 6.97 6.93 -3.79
N SER A 257 7.65 5.83 -4.16
CA SER A 257 7.67 5.39 -5.56
C SER A 257 6.28 4.99 -6.04
N ASN A 258 5.54 4.20 -5.26
CA ASN A 258 4.16 3.83 -5.60
C ASN A 258 3.28 5.08 -5.81
N LEU A 259 3.35 6.05 -4.89
CA LEU A 259 2.58 7.30 -4.95
C LEU A 259 3.00 8.19 -6.14
N ALA A 260 4.30 8.29 -6.42
CA ALA A 260 4.82 9.04 -7.58
C ALA A 260 4.33 8.47 -8.91
N TYR A 261 4.11 7.15 -8.98
CA TYR A 261 3.54 6.47 -10.14
C TYR A 261 2.00 6.49 -10.20
N GLY A 262 1.35 7.05 -9.18
CA GLY A 262 -0.09 7.31 -9.17
C GLY A 262 -0.91 6.37 -8.30
N ALA A 263 -0.30 5.57 -7.42
CA ALA A 263 -1.04 4.68 -6.52
C ALA A 263 -2.08 5.48 -5.70
N GLN A 264 -3.28 4.92 -5.59
CA GLN A 264 -4.42 5.50 -4.86
C GLN A 264 -4.75 4.72 -3.58
N GLY A 265 -3.86 3.82 -3.18
CA GLY A 265 -3.94 3.04 -1.95
C GLY A 265 -2.60 2.35 -1.69
N ILE A 266 -2.20 2.29 -0.42
CA ILE A 266 -0.93 1.71 0.04
C ILE A 266 -1.22 0.54 0.95
N GLN A 267 -0.54 -0.58 0.70
CA GLN A 267 -0.81 -1.85 1.36
C GLN A 267 0.45 -2.39 2.01
N TYR A 268 0.36 -2.86 3.24
CA TYR A 268 1.49 -3.41 3.98
C TYR A 268 1.36 -4.92 4.11
N PHE A 269 2.30 -5.66 3.51
CA PHE A 269 2.47 -7.09 3.73
C PHE A 269 3.71 -7.33 4.62
N THR A 270 3.59 -7.79 5.85
CA THR A 270 2.35 -7.86 6.65
C THR A 270 2.44 -6.93 7.84
N TYR A 271 1.29 -6.64 8.45
CA TYR A 271 1.24 -5.90 9.70
C TYR A 271 1.60 -6.78 10.90
N TRP A 272 0.98 -7.96 11.00
CA TRP A 272 1.30 -8.94 12.04
C TRP A 272 2.23 -10.01 11.49
N THR A 273 3.23 -10.39 12.27
CA THR A 273 4.20 -11.42 11.89
C THR A 273 3.49 -12.77 11.78
N PRO A 274 3.41 -13.38 10.59
CA PRO A 274 2.78 -14.68 10.43
C PRO A 274 3.47 -15.73 11.30
N SER A 275 2.70 -16.66 11.88
CA SER A 275 3.21 -17.77 12.71
C SER A 275 3.86 -18.88 11.87
N THR A 276 4.79 -18.50 11.01
CA THR A 276 5.52 -19.38 10.09
C THR A 276 7.01 -19.08 10.22
N PRO A 277 7.90 -20.09 10.31
CA PRO A 277 9.28 -19.91 10.75
C PRO A 277 10.13 -18.91 9.94
N GLN A 278 9.81 -18.70 8.66
CA GLN A 278 10.56 -17.81 7.78
C GLN A 278 10.28 -16.31 8.01
N PHE A 279 9.13 -15.97 8.58
CA PHE A 279 8.72 -14.58 8.77
C PHE A 279 9.09 -14.11 10.16
N HIS A 280 9.66 -12.90 10.23
CA HIS A 280 9.94 -12.26 11.49
C HIS A 280 9.88 -10.73 11.35
N THR A 281 9.77 -10.03 12.48
CA THR A 281 9.89 -8.57 12.55
C THR A 281 8.93 -7.83 11.59
N ALA A 282 7.64 -8.19 11.61
CA ALA A 282 6.60 -7.29 11.11
C ALA A 282 6.34 -6.16 12.12
N ALA A 283 5.39 -5.26 11.86
CA ALA A 283 5.03 -4.20 12.82
C ALA A 283 4.64 -4.76 14.20
N ILE A 284 3.90 -5.87 14.23
CA ILE A 284 3.62 -6.64 15.45
C ILE A 284 4.30 -8.01 15.37
N GLY A 285 5.04 -8.36 16.41
CA GLY A 285 5.69 -9.67 16.57
C GLY A 285 4.69 -10.81 16.77
N THR A 286 5.17 -12.04 16.68
CA THR A 286 4.36 -13.24 16.98
C THR A 286 3.90 -13.29 18.44
N ASP A 287 4.62 -12.62 19.34
CA ASP A 287 4.29 -12.43 20.75
C ASP A 287 3.29 -11.29 21.01
N GLY A 288 2.82 -10.61 19.96
CA GLY A 288 1.90 -9.50 20.04
C GLY A 288 2.51 -8.19 20.54
N ARG A 289 3.85 -8.07 20.62
CA ARG A 289 4.54 -6.82 20.95
C ARG A 289 4.85 -6.01 19.68
N GLN A 290 4.95 -4.69 19.84
CA GLN A 290 5.42 -3.81 18.76
C GLN A 290 6.91 -4.04 18.50
N THR A 291 7.30 -3.94 17.24
CA THR A 291 8.70 -3.88 16.81
C THR A 291 9.05 -2.45 16.36
N GLU A 292 10.31 -2.23 15.98
CA GLU A 292 10.77 -1.00 15.33
C GLU A 292 10.03 -0.69 14.02
N VAL A 293 9.48 -1.72 13.35
CA VAL A 293 8.70 -1.54 12.13
C VAL A 293 7.38 -0.83 12.41
N TYR A 294 6.77 -1.03 13.59
CA TYR A 294 5.54 -0.32 13.97
C TYR A 294 5.77 1.20 14.01
N GLN A 295 6.87 1.65 14.61
CA GLN A 295 7.22 3.07 14.68
C GLN A 295 7.48 3.65 13.29
N SER A 296 8.18 2.88 12.44
CA SER A 296 8.43 3.26 11.05
C SER A 296 7.13 3.42 10.25
N LEU A 297 6.19 2.49 10.38
CA LEU A 297 4.87 2.57 9.75
C LEU A 297 4.07 3.75 10.30
N GLN A 298 4.06 3.97 11.61
CA GLN A 298 3.34 5.08 12.22
C GLN A 298 3.84 6.44 11.71
N GLN A 299 5.17 6.62 11.65
CA GLN A 299 5.78 7.82 11.09
C GLN A 299 5.40 8.00 9.61
N LEU A 300 5.59 6.96 8.79
CA LEU A 300 5.30 7.03 7.36
C LEU A 300 3.82 7.29 7.09
N ASN A 301 2.90 6.64 7.80
CA ASN A 301 1.47 6.82 7.62
C ASN A 301 1.00 8.23 8.02
N LYS A 302 1.64 8.86 9.00
CA LYS A 302 1.41 10.28 9.32
C LYS A 302 1.82 11.17 8.15
N GLU A 303 2.96 10.90 7.51
CA GLU A 303 3.39 11.63 6.31
C GLU A 303 2.44 11.39 5.12
N ILE A 304 2.01 10.15 4.87
CA ILE A 304 1.00 9.80 3.83
C ILE A 304 -0.30 10.59 4.05
N LYS A 305 -0.77 10.68 5.31
CA LYS A 305 -1.96 11.44 5.67
C LYS A 305 -1.81 12.92 5.34
N GLY A 306 -0.71 13.56 5.77
CA GLY A 306 -0.45 14.98 5.47
C GLY A 306 -0.31 15.26 3.97
N LEU A 307 0.26 14.31 3.22
CA LEU A 307 0.46 14.42 1.77
C LEU A 307 -0.74 13.96 0.93
N SER A 308 -1.87 13.61 1.55
CA SER A 308 -3.06 13.15 0.81
C SER A 308 -3.60 14.21 -0.15
N GLY A 309 -3.44 15.51 0.18
CA GLY A 309 -3.79 16.62 -0.73
C GLY A 309 -2.94 16.69 -2.00
N VAL A 310 -1.77 16.05 -2.03
CA VAL A 310 -0.92 15.92 -3.22
C VAL A 310 -1.39 14.74 -4.06
N PHE A 311 -1.52 13.55 -3.45
CA PHE A 311 -1.61 12.29 -4.18
C PHE A 311 -3.02 11.73 -4.40
N LEU A 312 -3.95 11.91 -3.45
CA LEU A 312 -5.29 11.33 -3.55
C LEU A 312 -6.09 12.05 -4.65
N GLY A 313 -6.53 11.30 -5.65
CA GLY A 313 -7.20 11.80 -6.85
C GLY A 313 -6.26 12.44 -7.88
N ALA A 314 -4.94 12.38 -7.66
CA ALA A 314 -3.98 13.00 -8.56
C ALA A 314 -3.91 12.29 -9.91
N LYS A 315 -3.88 13.07 -10.98
CA LYS A 315 -3.57 12.58 -12.32
C LYS A 315 -2.08 12.69 -12.57
N VAL A 316 -1.41 11.56 -12.82
CA VAL A 316 -0.01 11.54 -13.29
C VAL A 316 0.06 12.10 -14.70
N VAL A 317 0.95 13.05 -14.93
CA VAL A 317 1.24 13.64 -16.26
C VAL A 317 2.45 12.96 -16.89
N SER A 318 3.51 12.77 -16.11
CA SER A 318 4.72 12.09 -16.57
C SER A 318 5.51 11.57 -15.38
N VAL A 319 6.17 10.43 -15.54
CA VAL A 319 7.20 9.94 -14.62
C VAL A 319 8.50 9.79 -15.40
N ASN A 320 9.59 10.30 -14.86
CA ASN A 320 10.93 10.19 -15.43
C ASN A 320 11.92 9.94 -14.31
N HIS A 321 13.17 9.63 -14.66
CA HIS A 321 14.22 9.33 -13.71
C HIS A 321 15.48 10.15 -13.96
N THR A 322 16.16 10.54 -12.89
CA THR A 322 17.52 11.07 -12.92
C THR A 322 18.52 10.01 -12.47
N GLY A 323 19.81 10.36 -12.44
CA GLY A 323 20.91 9.46 -12.13
C GLY A 323 21.68 9.00 -13.37
N ASN A 324 22.78 8.30 -13.14
CA ASN A 324 23.64 7.81 -14.22
C ASN A 324 23.03 6.61 -14.96
N ILE A 325 22.22 5.82 -14.27
CA ILE A 325 21.53 4.65 -14.82
C ILE A 325 20.04 4.93 -14.82
N THR A 326 19.41 4.85 -15.99
CA THR A 326 17.94 4.92 -16.10
C THR A 326 17.36 3.55 -15.78
N PRO A 327 16.44 3.43 -14.80
CA PRO A 327 15.86 2.14 -14.44
C PRO A 327 15.16 1.44 -15.62
N LEU A 328 15.15 0.11 -15.60
CA LEU A 328 14.59 -0.71 -16.68
C LEU A 328 13.14 -0.32 -17.00
N GLY A 329 12.84 -0.15 -18.28
CA GLY A 329 11.48 0.16 -18.76
C GLY A 329 11.00 1.59 -18.49
N THR A 330 11.84 2.44 -17.91
CA THR A 330 11.52 3.84 -17.57
C THR A 330 12.16 4.83 -18.53
N ARG A 331 11.91 6.13 -18.32
CA ARG A 331 12.42 7.22 -19.15
C ARG A 331 13.35 8.13 -18.36
N ARG A 332 14.45 8.56 -18.98
CA ARG A 332 15.34 9.59 -18.42
C ARG A 332 14.66 10.96 -18.45
N LEU A 333 14.86 11.75 -17.40
CA LEU A 333 14.41 13.14 -17.38
C LEU A 333 15.25 13.97 -18.37
N ILE A 334 14.62 14.39 -19.47
CA ILE A 334 15.23 15.24 -20.49
C ILE A 334 14.62 16.64 -20.57
N LYS A 335 13.42 16.83 -20.00
CA LYS A 335 12.68 18.10 -20.05
C LYS A 335 12.04 18.39 -18.69
N LEU A 336 12.25 19.60 -18.19
CA LEU A 336 11.66 20.09 -16.95
C LEU A 336 10.30 20.78 -17.22
N PRO A 337 9.38 20.77 -16.24
CA PRO A 337 8.23 21.66 -16.27
C PRO A 337 8.69 23.12 -16.36
N LYS A 338 7.93 23.98 -17.06
CA LYS A 338 8.27 25.41 -17.23
C LYS A 338 8.51 26.15 -15.90
N SER A 339 7.88 25.69 -14.82
CA SER A 339 8.01 26.28 -13.49
C SER A 339 9.31 25.91 -12.75
N ILE A 340 10.16 25.07 -13.35
CA ILE A 340 11.42 24.61 -12.77
C ILE A 340 12.55 24.94 -13.74
N ALA A 341 13.40 25.89 -13.35
CA ALA A 341 14.50 26.37 -14.19
C ALA A 341 15.66 25.37 -14.26
N SER A 342 15.98 24.71 -13.14
CA SER A 342 16.97 23.64 -13.11
C SER A 342 16.70 22.64 -12.00
N LEU A 343 17.12 21.41 -12.22
CA LEU A 343 17.05 20.30 -11.26
C LEU A 343 18.27 19.41 -11.47
N LYS A 344 19.03 19.19 -10.40
CA LYS A 344 20.16 18.26 -10.37
C LYS A 344 20.07 17.41 -9.11
N THR A 345 20.26 16.11 -9.29
CA THR A 345 20.39 15.12 -8.21
C THR A 345 21.79 14.51 -8.25
N ASP A 346 22.30 14.09 -7.11
CA ASP A 346 23.50 13.24 -7.01
C ASP A 346 23.14 11.78 -6.71
N GLY A 347 24.15 10.98 -6.36
CA GLY A 347 23.98 9.58 -5.97
C GLY A 347 23.31 8.72 -7.06
N LEU A 348 22.37 7.87 -6.63
CA LEU A 348 21.59 7.00 -7.52
C LEU A 348 20.50 7.74 -8.30
N GLY A 349 20.34 9.05 -8.10
CA GLY A 349 19.29 9.85 -8.70
C GLY A 349 17.93 9.66 -8.04
N ALA A 350 16.87 10.01 -8.76
CA ALA A 350 15.52 10.07 -8.22
C ALA A 350 14.45 9.70 -9.25
N VAL A 351 13.30 9.25 -8.75
CA VAL A 351 12.03 9.30 -9.48
C VAL A 351 11.60 10.76 -9.54
N VAL A 352 11.22 11.25 -10.71
CA VAL A 352 10.72 12.61 -10.93
C VAL A 352 9.36 12.52 -11.62
N SER A 353 8.29 12.67 -10.82
CA SER A 353 6.91 12.63 -11.30
C SER A 353 6.31 14.02 -11.35
N VAL A 354 5.58 14.30 -12.43
CA VAL A 354 4.73 15.49 -12.57
C VAL A 354 3.29 15.04 -12.47
N MET A 355 2.55 15.63 -11.55
CA MET A 355 1.16 15.26 -11.26
C MET A 355 0.28 16.51 -11.25
N LYS A 356 -1.03 16.33 -11.46
CA LYS A 356 -2.04 17.37 -11.36
C LYS A 356 -3.09 16.96 -10.34
N ASN A 357 -3.38 17.83 -9.38
CA ASN A 357 -4.46 17.62 -8.43
C ASN A 357 -5.05 18.96 -7.95
N LYS A 358 -6.37 19.04 -7.75
CA LYS A 358 -7.08 20.19 -7.15
C LYS A 358 -6.59 21.58 -7.61
N GLY A 359 -6.43 21.80 -8.92
CA GLY A 359 -6.01 23.10 -9.47
C GLY A 359 -4.50 23.38 -9.45
N LYS A 360 -3.69 22.45 -8.95
CA LYS A 360 -2.23 22.58 -8.81
C LYS A 360 -1.48 21.47 -9.53
N SER A 361 -0.38 21.85 -10.15
CA SER A 361 0.65 20.92 -10.61
C SER A 361 1.62 20.64 -9.46
N TYR A 362 2.13 19.41 -9.42
CA TYR A 362 3.11 18.96 -8.44
C TYR A 362 4.31 18.35 -9.16
N LEU A 363 5.50 18.65 -8.67
CA LEU A 363 6.73 17.91 -8.95
C LEU A 363 7.08 17.09 -7.72
N VAL A 364 7.09 15.77 -7.87
CA VAL A 364 7.39 14.80 -6.81
C VAL A 364 8.73 14.16 -7.13
N ILE A 365 9.71 14.31 -6.23
CA ILE A 365 11.08 13.86 -6.41
C ILE A 365 11.41 12.85 -5.31
N VAL A 366 11.52 11.56 -5.64
CA VAL A 366 11.78 10.48 -4.68
C VAL A 366 13.21 10.00 -4.82
N ASN A 367 13.98 10.03 -3.73
CA ASN A 367 15.35 9.51 -3.70
C ASN A 367 15.36 8.00 -4.03
N HIS A 368 16.14 7.56 -5.02
CA HIS A 368 16.25 6.14 -5.37
C HIS A 368 16.96 5.30 -4.30
N ASP A 369 17.79 5.92 -3.46
CA ASP A 369 18.60 5.24 -2.47
C ASP A 369 17.85 5.18 -1.13
N PHE A 370 17.59 3.97 -0.64
CA PHE A 370 16.91 3.73 0.64
C PHE A 370 17.86 3.66 1.84
N THR A 371 19.16 3.86 1.62
CA THR A 371 20.21 3.87 2.66
C THR A 371 20.95 5.19 2.78
N THR A 372 21.06 5.97 1.70
CA THR A 372 21.85 7.21 1.66
C THR A 372 20.99 8.40 1.24
N SER A 373 21.19 9.54 1.90
CA SER A 373 20.52 10.80 1.54
C SER A 373 21.06 11.34 0.21
N MET A 374 20.19 11.96 -0.57
CA MET A 374 20.51 12.58 -1.87
C MET A 374 20.51 14.10 -1.75
N ASN A 375 21.50 14.77 -2.34
CA ASN A 375 21.45 16.23 -2.53
C ASN A 375 20.65 16.58 -3.79
N LEU A 376 19.56 17.32 -3.58
CA LEU A 376 18.79 17.96 -4.62
C LEU A 376 19.19 19.43 -4.74
N SER A 377 19.74 19.83 -5.88
CA SER A 377 19.91 21.24 -6.25
C SER A 377 18.81 21.63 -7.22
N ILE A 378 17.94 22.56 -6.83
CA ILE A 378 16.77 22.95 -7.62
C ILE A 378 16.59 24.46 -7.66
N LYS A 379 16.36 25.01 -8.86
CA LYS A 379 15.99 26.41 -9.06
C LYS A 379 14.55 26.48 -9.54
N CYS A 380 13.69 27.11 -8.74
CA CYS A 380 12.28 27.27 -9.07
C CYS A 380 12.03 28.61 -9.76
N MET A 381 11.01 28.66 -10.63
CA MET A 381 10.47 29.93 -11.12
C MET A 381 9.59 30.59 -10.03
N PRO A 382 9.33 31.91 -10.11
CA PRO A 382 8.35 32.56 -9.25
C PRO A 382 6.99 31.85 -9.36
N GLY A 383 6.31 31.62 -8.23
CA GLY A 383 5.05 30.85 -8.23
C GLY A 383 5.12 29.53 -7.48
N VAL A 384 6.31 28.96 -7.35
CA VAL A 384 6.48 27.60 -6.82
C VAL A 384 6.57 27.62 -5.29
N SER A 385 5.94 26.63 -4.66
CA SER A 385 6.05 26.37 -3.21
C SER A 385 6.50 24.94 -2.96
N ARG A 386 7.34 24.71 -1.95
CA ARG A 386 7.68 23.37 -1.48
C ARG A 386 6.60 22.90 -0.52
N VAL A 387 6.06 21.72 -0.75
CA VAL A 387 5.07 21.08 0.11
C VAL A 387 5.80 20.30 1.21
N GLN A 388 5.38 20.52 2.45
CA GLN A 388 5.90 19.85 3.65
C GLN A 388 5.12 18.56 3.92
N LYS A 389 5.66 17.70 4.79
CA LYS A 389 5.08 16.39 5.12
C LYS A 389 3.69 16.45 5.77
N ASP A 390 3.38 17.55 6.43
CA ASP A 390 2.06 17.83 7.02
C ASP A 390 1.05 18.40 6.00
N GLY A 391 1.47 18.61 4.74
CA GLY A 391 0.66 19.18 3.67
C GLY A 391 0.73 20.72 3.58
N SER A 392 1.37 21.39 4.54
CA SER A 392 1.63 22.84 4.45
C SER A 392 2.59 23.15 3.30
N SER A 393 2.69 24.43 2.91
CA SER A 393 3.51 24.84 1.77
C SER A 393 4.31 26.09 2.09
N VAL A 394 5.59 26.09 1.69
CA VAL A 394 6.52 27.20 1.88
C VAL A 394 6.94 27.73 0.51
N ARG A 395 6.70 29.03 0.26
CA ARG A 395 7.06 29.67 -1.01
C ARG A 395 8.57 29.56 -1.25
N GLN A 396 8.95 29.21 -2.48
CA GLN A 396 10.35 29.13 -2.87
C GLN A 396 10.80 30.46 -3.49
N ASN A 397 12.03 30.86 -3.19
CA ASN A 397 12.69 31.96 -3.87
C ASN A 397 13.21 31.51 -5.25
N SER A 398 13.63 32.46 -6.07
CA SER A 398 14.17 32.20 -7.41
C SER A 398 15.66 31.78 -7.39
N ASN A 399 16.24 31.53 -6.22
CA ASN A 399 17.62 31.09 -6.07
C ASN A 399 17.74 29.57 -6.20
N ILE A 400 18.97 29.09 -6.40
CA ILE A 400 19.25 27.66 -6.32
C ILE A 400 19.15 27.24 -4.86
N ASN A 401 18.21 26.35 -4.56
CA ASN A 401 18.05 25.74 -3.24
C ASN A 401 18.73 24.38 -3.24
N LYS A 402 19.56 24.13 -2.22
CA LYS A 402 20.11 22.81 -1.94
C LYS A 402 19.28 22.15 -0.84
N VAL A 403 18.74 20.99 -1.13
CA VAL A 403 17.86 20.24 -0.25
C VAL A 403 18.41 18.84 -0.08
N ILE A 404 18.60 18.40 1.16
CA ILE A 404 18.86 17.00 1.46
C ILE A 404 17.53 16.25 1.42
N VAL A 405 17.48 15.18 0.64
CA VAL A 405 16.35 14.25 0.59
C VAL A 405 16.81 12.95 1.23
N GLU A 406 16.24 12.63 2.40
CA GLU A 406 16.62 11.46 3.19
C GLU A 406 16.45 10.13 2.43
N PRO A 407 17.00 9.01 2.94
CA PRO A 407 16.93 7.72 2.26
C PRO A 407 15.49 7.31 1.93
N GLY A 408 15.23 7.04 0.66
CA GLY A 408 13.92 6.69 0.10
C GLY A 408 12.87 7.80 0.18
N ASP A 409 13.23 8.97 0.71
CA ASP A 409 12.29 10.05 1.01
C ASP A 409 11.95 10.90 -0.23
N VAL A 410 11.02 11.82 -0.06
CA VAL A 410 10.45 12.64 -1.15
C VAL A 410 10.52 14.14 -0.86
N ALA A 411 10.91 14.91 -1.88
CA ALA A 411 10.73 16.35 -1.95
C ALA A 411 9.60 16.69 -2.95
N ILE A 412 8.69 17.59 -2.55
CA ILE A 412 7.51 17.93 -3.35
C ILE A 412 7.45 19.44 -3.56
N TYR A 413 7.23 19.86 -4.80
CA TYR A 413 7.01 21.25 -5.19
C TYR A 413 5.67 21.39 -5.88
N SER A 414 5.01 22.52 -5.72
CA SER A 414 3.69 22.78 -6.30
C SER A 414 3.58 24.19 -6.88
N TRP A 415 2.75 24.34 -7.90
CA TRP A 415 2.38 25.62 -8.50
C TRP A 415 0.96 25.51 -9.08
N PRO A 416 0.24 26.63 -9.26
CA PRO A 416 -1.07 26.62 -9.93
C PRO A 416 -0.96 26.01 -11.33
N TYR A 417 -2.04 25.44 -11.85
CA TYR A 417 -2.09 25.16 -13.29
C TYR A 417 -1.76 26.44 -14.06
N SER A 418 -0.97 26.32 -15.11
CA SER A 418 -0.91 27.38 -16.11
C SER A 418 -2.33 27.55 -16.65
N VAL A 419 -2.96 28.69 -16.36
CA VAL A 419 -4.06 29.19 -17.18
C VAL A 419 -3.41 29.39 -18.53
N ASN A 420 -3.74 28.53 -19.50
CA ASN A 420 -3.25 28.72 -20.87
C ASN A 420 -3.80 30.02 -21.43
#